data_AF-A0A144MCP7-F1
#
_entry.id   AF-A0A144MCP7-F1
#
_cell.length_a   1.000
_cell.length_b   1.000
_cell.length_c   1.000
_cell.angle_alpha   90.00
_cell.angle_beta   90.00
_cell.angle_gamma   90.00
#
_symmetry.space_group_name_H-M   'P 1'
#
loop_
_entity.id
_entity.type
_entity.pdbx_description
1 polymer ?
#
loop_
_entity_poly.entity_id
_entity_poly.type
_entity_poly.pdbx_seq_one_letter_code
_entity_poly.pdbx_strand_id
1 'polypeptide(L)'
;MTKSLSVEWAKHNIRLNAVAPGPFPTDFTWQVLGADNPANALSSEAGMPMGRPGKMSELTNLALFLISDAADYLTGQTIAIDGAQMYAGPATFASLTAMSEDDWAQAQAAAKKATAASKADRRA
;
A
#
# COMPACT_ATOMS: atom_id res chain seq x y z
N MET A 1 -7.77 -17.90 7.55
CA MET A 1 -6.77 -18.97 7.37
C MET A 1 -5.48 -18.65 8.10
N THR A 2 -4.71 -17.63 7.68
CA THR A 2 -3.37 -17.33 8.25
C THR A 2 -3.35 -17.19 9.77
N LYS A 3 -4.22 -16.33 10.33
CA LYS A 3 -4.30 -16.10 11.77
C LYS A 3 -4.72 -17.37 12.54
N SER A 4 -5.78 -18.05 12.10
CA SER A 4 -6.31 -19.23 12.78
C SER A 4 -5.30 -20.39 12.80
N LEU A 5 -4.73 -20.74 11.66
CA LEU A 5 -3.78 -21.85 11.56
C LEU A 5 -2.46 -21.55 12.27
N SER A 6 -2.03 -20.28 12.32
CA SER A 6 -0.85 -19.90 13.09
C SER A 6 -1.01 -20.20 14.58
N VAL A 7 -2.21 -20.04 15.14
CA VAL A 7 -2.51 -20.38 16.54
C VAL A 7 -2.63 -21.89 16.73
N GLU A 8 -3.37 -22.56 15.85
CA GLU A 8 -3.66 -23.99 15.96
C GLU A 8 -2.42 -24.86 15.80
N TRP A 9 -1.50 -24.49 14.90
CA TRP A 9 -0.34 -25.29 14.52
C TRP A 9 0.98 -24.87 15.19
N ALA A 10 1.00 -23.77 15.95
CA ALA A 10 2.20 -23.35 16.69
C ALA A 10 2.72 -24.46 17.63
N LYS A 11 1.83 -25.22 18.28
CA LYS A 11 2.18 -26.37 19.13
C LYS A 11 2.91 -27.50 18.39
N HIS A 12 2.81 -27.54 17.07
CA HIS A 12 3.49 -28.48 16.19
C HIS A 12 4.77 -27.89 15.59
N ASN A 13 5.21 -26.73 16.07
CA ASN A 13 6.34 -25.98 15.52
C ASN A 13 6.17 -25.62 14.04
N ILE A 14 4.93 -25.43 13.58
CA ILE A 14 4.61 -24.98 12.22
C ILE A 14 4.27 -23.49 12.27
N ARG A 15 4.97 -22.71 11.45
CA ARG A 15 4.74 -21.26 11.28
C ARG A 15 3.94 -21.02 10.01
N LEU A 16 3.08 -20.02 10.03
CA LEU A 16 2.29 -19.66 8.86
C LEU A 16 2.15 -18.15 8.76
N ASN A 17 2.67 -17.60 7.67
CA ASN A 17 2.56 -16.19 7.30
C ASN A 17 2.02 -16.07 5.87
N ALA A 18 1.45 -14.92 5.53
CA ALA A 18 1.04 -14.57 4.18
C ALA A 18 1.88 -13.40 3.67
N VAL A 19 2.18 -13.42 2.37
CA VAL A 19 2.79 -12.30 1.65
C VAL A 19 1.71 -11.66 0.79
N ALA A 20 1.56 -10.34 0.87
CA ALA A 20 0.65 -9.55 0.07
C ALA A 20 1.46 -8.66 -0.90
N PRO A 21 1.84 -9.19 -2.08
CA PRO A 21 2.63 -8.43 -3.04
C PRO A 21 1.78 -7.38 -3.77
N GLY A 22 2.42 -6.26 -4.10
CA GLY A 22 1.90 -5.32 -5.09
C GLY A 22 2.26 -5.75 -6.53
N PRO A 23 2.45 -4.80 -7.45
CA PRO A 23 2.87 -5.09 -8.82
C PRO A 23 4.32 -5.59 -8.85
N PHE A 24 4.50 -6.81 -9.35
CA PHE A 24 5.80 -7.37 -9.73
C PHE A 24 5.74 -7.83 -11.19
N PRO A 25 6.70 -7.44 -12.04
CA PRO A 25 6.65 -7.73 -13.46
C PRO A 25 6.89 -9.23 -13.73
N THR A 26 5.93 -9.87 -14.37
CA THR A 26 6.07 -11.23 -14.96
C THR A 26 5.80 -11.15 -16.46
N ASP A 27 6.47 -12.00 -17.25
CA ASP A 27 6.43 -11.94 -18.71
C ASP A 27 4.99 -11.90 -19.27
N PHE A 28 4.11 -12.76 -18.75
CA PHE A 28 2.73 -12.85 -19.21
C PHE A 28 1.88 -11.65 -18.76
N THR A 29 1.92 -11.31 -17.47
CA THR A 29 1.05 -10.27 -16.90
C THR A 29 1.42 -8.88 -17.42
N TRP A 30 2.71 -8.62 -17.63
CA TRP A 30 3.19 -7.33 -18.13
C TRP A 30 2.85 -7.10 -19.62
N GLN A 31 2.82 -8.17 -20.42
CA GLN A 31 2.39 -8.14 -21.82
C GLN A 31 0.87 -7.99 -21.95
N VAL A 32 0.09 -8.76 -21.18
CA VAL A 32 -1.38 -8.78 -21.31
C VAL A 32 -2.04 -7.53 -20.75
N LEU A 33 -1.50 -6.96 -19.66
CA LEU A 33 -2.07 -5.75 -19.07
C LEU A 33 -1.66 -4.48 -19.84
N GLY A 34 -0.76 -4.56 -20.82
CA GLY A 34 -0.33 -3.40 -21.59
C GLY A 34 0.49 -2.45 -20.73
N ALA A 35 1.61 -2.93 -20.19
CA ALA A 35 2.44 -2.12 -19.31
C ALA A 35 3.07 -0.88 -19.96
N ASP A 36 3.15 -0.87 -21.30
CA ASP A 36 3.54 0.29 -22.11
C ASP A 36 2.42 1.35 -22.22
N ASN A 37 1.22 1.05 -21.72
CA ASN A 37 0.13 2.01 -21.64
C ASN A 37 0.22 2.79 -20.33
N PRO A 38 0.59 4.09 -20.35
CA PRO A 38 0.67 4.91 -19.13
C PRO A 38 -0.69 5.10 -18.44
N ALA A 39 -1.80 4.78 -19.10
CA ALA A 39 -3.14 4.82 -18.52
C ALA A 39 -3.50 3.58 -17.69
N ASN A 40 -2.67 2.52 -17.72
CA ASN A 40 -2.93 1.33 -16.92
C ASN A 40 -2.43 1.50 -15.48
N ALA A 41 -3.35 1.60 -14.54
CA ALA A 41 -3.07 1.73 -13.11
C ALA A 41 -2.21 0.59 -12.52
N LEU A 42 -2.19 -0.59 -13.17
CA LEU A 42 -1.37 -1.74 -12.75
C LEU A 42 0.10 -1.63 -13.17
N SER A 43 0.42 -0.84 -14.20
CA SER A 43 1.79 -0.57 -14.65
C SER A 43 2.27 0.84 -14.31
N SER A 44 1.36 1.78 -14.07
CA SER A 44 1.70 3.16 -13.77
C SER A 44 2.28 3.27 -12.35
N GLU A 45 3.44 3.92 -12.26
CA GLU A 45 4.09 4.36 -11.01
C GLU A 45 3.13 5.14 -10.09
N ALA A 46 2.06 5.73 -10.65
CA ALA A 46 1.07 6.56 -9.97
C ALA A 46 0.30 5.85 -8.84
N GLY A 47 0.21 4.51 -8.85
CA GLY A 47 -0.49 3.75 -7.81
C GLY A 47 0.37 3.36 -6.60
N MET A 48 1.68 3.57 -6.68
CA MET A 48 2.64 3.11 -5.67
C MET A 48 3.43 4.30 -5.12
N PRO A 49 3.36 4.59 -3.81
CA PRO A 49 4.17 5.66 -3.21
C PRO A 49 5.68 5.55 -3.46
N MET A 50 6.23 4.33 -3.59
CA MET A 50 7.64 4.12 -3.97
C MET A 50 7.95 4.42 -5.45
N GLY A 51 6.94 4.75 -6.27
CA GLY A 51 7.10 5.18 -7.66
C GLY A 51 7.63 4.10 -8.60
N ARG A 52 7.58 2.82 -8.24
CA ARG A 52 8.03 1.71 -9.10
C ARG A 52 7.40 0.38 -8.69
N PRO A 53 7.29 -0.59 -9.62
CA PRO A 53 7.01 -1.96 -9.25
C PRO A 53 8.17 -2.60 -8.45
N GLY A 54 7.84 -3.67 -7.75
CA GLY A 54 8.83 -4.49 -7.04
C GLY A 54 9.70 -5.28 -8.02
N LYS A 55 10.95 -5.57 -7.65
CA LYS A 55 11.83 -6.50 -8.36
C LYS A 55 11.62 -7.90 -7.82
N MET A 56 11.62 -8.92 -8.68
CA MET A 56 11.43 -10.31 -8.22
C MET A 56 12.41 -10.73 -7.12
N SER A 57 13.65 -10.25 -7.16
CA SER A 57 14.65 -10.47 -6.10
C SER A 57 14.19 -9.95 -4.73
N GLU A 58 13.43 -8.86 -4.66
CA GLU A 58 12.91 -8.30 -3.40
C GLU A 58 11.84 -9.22 -2.79
N LEU A 59 10.95 -9.77 -3.64
CA LEU A 59 9.96 -10.76 -3.22
C LEU A 59 10.62 -12.06 -2.77
N THR A 60 11.63 -12.53 -3.51
CA THR A 60 12.42 -13.71 -3.13
C THR A 60 13.12 -13.51 -1.79
N ASN A 61 13.72 -12.34 -1.54
CA ASN A 61 14.37 -12.05 -0.27
C ASN A 61 13.41 -12.13 0.92
N LEU A 62 12.20 -11.57 0.80
CA LEU A 62 11.19 -11.67 1.84
C LEU A 62 10.76 -13.12 2.06
N ALA A 63 10.53 -13.88 1.00
CA ALA A 63 10.16 -15.29 1.10
C ALA A 63 11.27 -16.12 1.79
N LEU A 64 12.53 -15.90 1.42
CA LEU A 64 13.68 -16.56 2.04
C LEU A 64 13.77 -16.22 3.53
N PHE A 65 13.64 -14.95 3.91
CA PHE A 65 13.61 -14.55 5.31
C PHE A 65 12.51 -15.26 6.09
N LEU A 66 11.28 -15.28 5.57
CA LEU A 66 10.13 -15.91 6.23
C LEU A 66 10.28 -17.42 6.40
N ILE A 67 10.97 -18.09 5.48
CA ILE A 67 11.23 -19.54 5.54
C ILE A 67 12.42 -19.84 6.48
N SER A 68 13.41 -18.95 6.54
CA SER A 68 14.63 -19.12 7.34
C SER A 68 14.39 -19.13 8.85
N ASP A 69 15.41 -19.59 9.59
CA ASP A 69 15.45 -19.56 11.06
C ASP A 69 15.53 -18.14 11.64
N ALA A 70 15.86 -17.13 10.82
CA ALA A 70 15.85 -15.73 11.25
C ALA A 70 14.44 -15.19 11.56
N ALA A 71 13.40 -15.94 11.19
CA ALA A 71 11.99 -15.62 11.42
C ALA A 71 11.27 -16.70 12.26
N ASP A 72 12.01 -17.42 13.11
CA ASP A 72 11.52 -18.55 13.92
C ASP A 72 10.37 -18.20 14.87
N TYR A 73 10.27 -16.96 15.33
CA TYR A 73 9.17 -16.48 16.18
C TYR A 73 8.08 -15.70 15.42
N LEU A 74 8.23 -15.54 14.10
CA LEU A 74 7.31 -14.78 13.27
C LEU A 74 6.26 -15.73 12.65
N THR A 75 5.01 -15.62 13.12
CA THR A 75 3.86 -16.39 12.62
C THR A 75 2.57 -15.56 12.69
N GLY A 76 1.57 -15.91 11.87
CA GLY A 76 0.25 -15.28 11.84
C GLY A 76 0.17 -13.94 11.12
N GLN A 77 1.27 -13.47 10.51
CA GLN A 77 1.32 -12.16 9.87
C GLN A 77 0.90 -12.20 8.40
N THR A 78 0.32 -11.09 7.95
CA THR A 78 0.21 -10.76 6.52
C THR A 78 1.15 -9.59 6.27
N ILE A 79 2.20 -9.81 5.47
CA ILE A 79 3.22 -8.80 5.19
C ILE A 79 3.03 -8.28 3.79
N ALA A 80 2.71 -6.98 3.69
CA ALA A 80 2.64 -6.29 2.41
C ALA A 80 4.05 -6.02 1.86
N ILE A 81 4.26 -6.27 0.57
CA ILE A 81 5.46 -5.92 -0.17
C ILE A 81 5.05 -5.29 -1.51
N ASP A 82 4.62 -4.03 -1.45
CA ASP A 82 3.81 -3.43 -2.50
C ASP A 82 4.15 -1.95 -2.76
N GLY A 83 5.30 -1.48 -2.28
CA GLY A 83 5.66 -0.08 -2.41
C GLY A 83 4.73 0.89 -1.69
N ALA A 84 4.03 0.42 -0.64
CA ALA A 84 2.99 1.11 0.13
C ALA A 84 1.64 1.31 -0.60
N GLN A 85 1.41 0.60 -1.70
CA GLN A 85 0.16 0.68 -2.46
C GLN A 85 -1.09 0.41 -1.61
N MET A 86 -1.07 -0.60 -0.74
CA MET A 86 -2.19 -0.96 0.13
C MET A 86 -2.66 0.21 1.01
N TYR A 87 -1.75 1.10 1.37
CA TYR A 87 -2.03 2.28 2.19
C TYR A 87 -2.19 3.57 1.39
N ALA A 88 -2.12 3.50 0.06
CA ALA A 88 -2.30 4.64 -0.84
C ALA A 88 -3.65 4.61 -1.58
N GLY A 89 -4.62 3.86 -1.08
CA GLY A 89 -5.95 3.74 -1.69
C GLY A 89 -6.80 5.02 -1.59
N PRO A 90 -7.93 5.11 -2.33
CA PRO A 90 -8.76 6.32 -2.42
C PRO A 90 -9.26 6.88 -1.07
N ALA A 91 -9.37 6.05 -0.04
CA ALA A 91 -9.84 6.44 1.29
C ALA A 91 -8.75 6.97 2.23
N THR A 92 -7.50 7.08 1.77
CA THR A 92 -6.33 7.37 2.63
C THR A 92 -5.80 8.79 2.52
N PHE A 93 -6.42 9.62 1.65
CA PHE A 93 -5.91 10.95 1.30
C PHE A 93 -4.46 10.94 0.73
N ALA A 94 -3.94 9.79 0.30
CA ALA A 94 -2.60 9.70 -0.26
C ALA A 94 -2.38 10.61 -1.48
N SER A 95 -3.43 10.93 -2.25
CA SER A 95 -3.35 11.91 -3.34
C SER A 95 -2.95 13.32 -2.88
N LEU A 96 -3.19 13.68 -1.62
CA LEU A 96 -2.78 14.98 -1.08
C LEU A 96 -1.26 15.11 -0.93
N THR A 97 -0.51 13.99 -0.99
CA THR A 97 0.96 14.03 -1.02
C THR A 97 1.52 14.70 -2.28
N ALA A 98 0.71 14.81 -3.34
CA ALA A 98 1.08 15.50 -4.57
C ALA A 98 0.72 17.01 -4.57
N MET A 99 0.05 17.52 -3.53
CA MET A 99 -0.29 18.94 -3.42
C MET A 99 0.96 19.78 -3.20
N SER A 100 1.05 20.88 -3.95
CA SER A 100 2.06 21.91 -3.73
C SER A 100 1.76 22.76 -2.49
N GLU A 101 2.74 23.55 -2.04
CA GLU A 101 2.54 24.54 -0.97
C GLU A 101 1.43 25.55 -1.31
N ASP A 102 1.32 25.93 -2.59
CA ASP A 102 0.27 26.84 -3.06
C ASP A 102 -1.11 26.18 -2.99
N ASP A 103 -1.23 24.90 -3.35
CA ASP A 103 -2.47 24.14 -3.22
C ASP A 103 -2.92 24.07 -1.75
N TRP A 104 -1.97 23.85 -0.84
CA TRP A 104 -2.23 23.85 0.61
C TRP A 104 -2.65 25.22 1.13
N ALA A 105 -1.98 26.29 0.70
CA ALA A 105 -2.33 27.65 1.08
C ALA A 105 -3.75 28.01 0.63
N GLN A 106 -4.12 27.66 -0.59
CA GLN A 106 -5.47 27.86 -1.12
C GLN A 106 -6.52 27.05 -0.36
N ALA A 107 -6.26 25.77 -0.10
CA ALA A 107 -7.14 24.91 0.68
C ALA A 107 -7.39 25.45 2.10
N GLN A 108 -6.33 25.93 2.77
CA GLN A 108 -6.44 26.52 4.10
C GLN A 108 -7.27 27.82 4.09
N ALA A 109 -7.06 28.68 3.10
CA ALA A 109 -7.84 29.92 2.95
C ALA A 109 -9.32 29.63 2.72
N ALA A 110 -9.64 28.67 1.85
CA ALA A 110 -11.01 28.22 1.60
C ALA A 110 -11.68 27.65 2.86
N ALA A 111 -10.97 26.80 3.62
CA ALA A 111 -11.47 26.22 4.87
C ALA A 111 -11.77 27.29 5.94
N LYS A 112 -10.89 28.29 6.09
CA LYS A 112 -11.10 29.43 7.00
C LYS A 112 -12.35 30.23 6.61
N LYS A 113 -12.51 30.53 5.31
CA LYS A 113 -13.69 31.25 4.79
C LYS A 113 -14.99 30.48 5.04
N ALA A 114 -15.02 29.18 4.74
CA ALA A 114 -16.18 28.33 4.97
C ALA A 114 -16.54 28.23 6.47
N THR A 115 -15.54 28.12 7.34
CA THR A 115 -15.74 28.10 8.79
C THR A 115 -16.34 29.41 9.31
N ALA A 116 -15.85 30.55 8.81
CA ALA A 116 -16.37 31.86 9.18
C ALA A 116 -17.83 32.04 8.75
N ALA A 117 -18.18 31.63 7.53
CA ALA A 117 -19.55 31.65 7.03
C ALA A 117 -20.49 30.79 7.90
N SER A 118 -20.12 29.52 8.13
CA SER A 118 -20.91 28.62 8.99
C SER A 118 -21.07 29.15 10.43
N LYS A 119 -20.07 29.84 10.97
CA LYS A 119 -20.17 30.48 12.29
C LYS A 119 -21.12 31.68 12.29
N ALA A 120 -21.18 32.45 11.21
CA ALA A 120 -22.13 33.54 11.06
C ALA A 120 -23.56 33.02 10.98
N ASP A 121 -23.80 31.97 10.18
CA ASP A 121 -25.13 31.36 10.02
C ASP A 121 -25.68 30.78 11.32
N ARG A 122 -24.82 30.20 12.17
CA ARG A 122 -25.22 29.69 13.50
C ARG A 122 -25.52 30.77 14.54
N ARG A 123 -25.23 32.04 14.25
CA ARG A 123 -25.42 33.17 15.16
C ARG A 123 -26.59 34.07 14.76
N ALA A 124 -27.19 33.84 13.59
CA ALA A 124 -28.43 34.44 13.15
C ALA A 124 -29.64 33.65 13.69
#